data_AF-A0A2H5QR86-F1
#
_entry.id   AF-A0A2H5QR86-F1
#
_cell.length_a   1.000
_cell.length_b   1.000
_cell.length_c   1.000
_cell.angle_alpha   90.00
_cell.angle_beta   90.00
_cell.angle_gamma   90.00
#
_symmetry.space_group_name_H-M   'P 1'
#
loop_
_entity.id
_entity.type
_entity.pdbx_description
1 polymer ?
#
loop_
_entity_poly.entity_id
_entity_poly.type
_entity_poly.pdbx_seq_one_letter_code
_entity_poly.pdbx_strand_id
1 'polypeptide(L)'
;MEKDYSIFKEPKKQVFQALGSAFRNFKYFLTRKYILPHKHNSKRLKRPHFQYSHIPQNVWDKFVNFRLSTEFERIRRQQQNKRAKDKWNHRLSKKGYAGLLDEICSETGLVETEVDRSVAWKHARKMKKCEYDLDVESVVKKIDAVEEKAKRKFKADARNDILASSIRKPATSGHM
;
A
#
# COMPACT_ATOMS: atom_id res chain seq x y z
N MET A 1 16.41 -33.61 30.40
CA MET A 1 15.77 -32.29 30.52
C MET A 1 15.42 -31.82 29.11
N GLU A 2 14.25 -32.23 28.62
CA GLU A 2 13.70 -31.71 27.36
C GLU A 2 13.25 -30.26 27.60
N LYS A 3 13.79 -29.34 26.79
CA LYS A 3 13.35 -27.96 26.80
C LYS A 3 12.05 -27.90 26.00
N ASP A 4 10.94 -27.83 26.72
CA ASP A 4 9.65 -27.48 26.13
C ASP A 4 9.75 -26.05 25.58
N TYR A 5 9.93 -25.93 24.28
CA TYR A 5 9.80 -24.65 23.62
C TYR A 5 8.32 -24.27 23.64
N SER A 6 7.97 -23.35 24.54
CA SER A 6 6.66 -22.71 24.56
C SER A 6 6.44 -22.03 23.20
N ILE A 7 5.69 -22.71 22.32
CA ILE A 7 5.29 -22.16 21.03
C ILE A 7 4.36 -20.99 21.36
N PHE A 8 4.88 -19.77 21.22
CA PHE A 8 4.08 -18.56 21.33
C PHE A 8 2.79 -18.76 20.54
N LYS A 9 1.67 -18.69 21.26
CA LYS A 9 0.31 -18.76 20.74
C LYS A 9 -0.02 -17.46 19.99
N GLU A 10 0.89 -16.99 19.13
CA GLU A 10 0.57 -15.94 18.18
C GLU A 10 -0.62 -16.43 17.36
N PRO A 11 -1.64 -15.58 17.14
CA PRO A 11 -2.80 -15.99 16.35
C PRO A 11 -2.27 -16.39 14.98
N LYS A 12 -2.49 -17.65 14.57
CA LYS A 12 -1.95 -18.28 13.34
C LYS A 12 -1.89 -17.33 12.13
N LYS A 13 -2.89 -16.44 12.01
CA LYS A 13 -2.97 -15.34 11.04
C LYS A 13 -1.73 -14.43 10.99
N GLN A 14 -1.22 -13.97 12.13
CA GLN A 14 -0.04 -13.10 12.20
C GLN A 14 1.22 -13.83 11.71
N VAL A 15 1.40 -15.08 12.12
CA VAL A 15 2.51 -15.94 11.66
C VAL A 15 2.47 -16.12 10.14
N PHE A 16 1.31 -16.45 9.56
CA PHE A 16 1.17 -16.57 8.11
C PHE A 16 1.38 -15.24 7.37
N GLN A 17 0.95 -14.12 7.93
CA GLN A 17 1.22 -12.79 7.37
C GLN A 17 2.72 -12.45 7.36
N ALA A 18 3.42 -12.75 8.45
CA ALA A 18 4.86 -12.57 8.57
C ALA A 18 5.62 -13.46 7.58
N LEU A 19 5.26 -14.74 7.50
CA LEU A 19 5.85 -15.70 6.57
C LEU A 19 5.62 -15.28 5.11
N GLY A 20 4.40 -14.86 4.76
CA GLY A 20 4.08 -14.36 3.42
C GLY A 20 4.91 -13.12 3.06
N SER A 21 5.10 -12.21 4.01
CA SER A 21 5.94 -11.02 3.83
C SER A 21 7.41 -11.37 3.65
N ALA A 22 7.94 -12.27 4.48
CA ALA A 22 9.31 -12.77 4.37
C ALA A 22 9.55 -13.46 3.02
N PHE A 23 8.61 -14.31 2.58
CA PHE A 23 8.72 -15.01 1.30
C PHE A 23 8.65 -14.07 0.10
N ARG A 24 7.82 -13.02 0.16
CA ARG A 24 7.79 -11.96 -0.86
C ARG A 24 9.13 -11.23 -0.94
N ASN A 25 9.70 -10.87 0.22
CA ASN A 25 10.99 -10.18 0.30
C ASN A 25 12.13 -11.07 -0.21
N PHE A 26 12.10 -12.36 0.12
CA PHE A 26 13.03 -13.36 -0.40
C PHE A 26 13.01 -13.43 -1.93
N LYS A 27 11.83 -13.59 -2.54
CA LYS A 27 11.69 -13.59 -4.00
C LYS A 27 12.18 -12.29 -4.64
N TYR A 28 11.89 -11.15 -4.01
CA TYR A 28 12.37 -9.85 -4.47
C TYR A 28 13.89 -9.76 -4.43
N PHE A 29 14.51 -10.19 -3.33
CA PHE A 29 15.96 -10.23 -3.16
C PHE A 29 16.62 -11.08 -4.25
N LEU A 30 16.12 -12.31 -4.46
CA LEU A 30 16.63 -13.18 -5.52
C LEU A 30 16.55 -12.54 -6.91
N THR A 31 15.40 -11.93 -7.20
CA THR A 31 15.16 -11.27 -8.49
C THR A 31 16.14 -10.10 -8.69
N ARG A 32 16.32 -9.25 -7.66
CA ARG A 32 17.13 -8.04 -7.75
C ARG A 32 18.64 -8.31 -7.74
N LYS A 33 19.10 -9.30 -6.96
CA LYS A 33 20.53 -9.57 -6.75
C LYS A 33 21.11 -10.58 -7.73
N TYR A 34 20.35 -11.62 -8.08
CA TYR A 34 20.90 -12.74 -8.87
C TYR A 34 20.29 -12.84 -10.27
N ILE A 35 19.05 -12.41 -10.49
CA ILE A 35 18.39 -12.58 -11.80
C ILE A 35 18.59 -11.35 -12.69
N LEU A 36 18.09 -10.18 -12.29
CA LEU A 36 18.11 -8.98 -13.13
C LEU A 36 19.53 -8.54 -13.55
N PRO A 37 20.57 -8.56 -12.68
CA PRO A 37 21.93 -8.20 -13.08
C PRO A 37 22.57 -9.17 -14.08
N HIS A 38 22.00 -10.37 -14.23
CA HIS A 38 22.51 -11.42 -15.10
C HIS A 38 21.52 -11.78 -16.22
N LYS A 39 20.59 -10.87 -16.55
CA LYS A 39 19.57 -11.05 -17.59
C LYS A 39 20.15 -11.52 -18.93
N HIS A 40 21.34 -11.04 -19.29
CA HIS A 40 22.02 -11.39 -20.55
C HIS A 40 23.00 -12.58 -20.41
N ASN A 41 23.27 -13.04 -19.18
CA ASN A 41 24.24 -14.09 -18.88
C ASN A 41 23.54 -15.39 -18.48
N SER A 42 23.01 -16.10 -19.47
CA SER A 42 22.27 -17.36 -19.28
C SER A 42 23.05 -18.41 -18.47
N LYS A 43 24.38 -18.48 -18.63
CA LYS A 43 25.26 -19.40 -17.89
C LYS A 43 25.17 -19.23 -16.37
N ARG A 44 25.06 -17.99 -15.87
CA ARG A 44 24.98 -17.69 -14.43
C ARG A 44 23.60 -17.96 -13.84
N LEU A 45 22.58 -18.07 -14.68
CA LEU A 45 21.20 -18.32 -14.26
C LEU A 45 20.82 -19.81 -14.27
N LYS A 46 21.65 -20.68 -14.84
CA LYS A 46 21.38 -22.13 -14.94
C LYS A 46 21.22 -22.82 -13.59
N ARG A 47 21.82 -22.32 -12.52
CA ARG A 47 21.72 -22.92 -11.18
C ARG A 47 21.44 -21.83 -10.15
N PRO A 48 20.71 -22.15 -9.07
CA PRO A 48 20.59 -21.24 -7.95
C PRO A 48 21.98 -20.94 -7.36
N HIS A 49 22.11 -19.75 -6.77
CA HIS A 49 23.32 -19.37 -6.04
C HIS A 49 23.59 -20.35 -4.90
N PHE A 50 24.86 -20.59 -4.54
CA PHE A 50 25.26 -21.65 -3.60
C PHE A 50 24.51 -21.58 -2.25
N GLN A 51 24.23 -20.37 -1.75
CA GLN A 51 23.46 -20.14 -0.52
C GLN A 51 22.01 -20.64 -0.59
N TYR A 52 21.48 -20.80 -1.80
CA TYR A 52 20.12 -21.25 -2.09
C TYR A 52 20.11 -22.55 -2.91
N SER A 53 21.16 -23.37 -2.77
CA SER A 53 21.28 -24.68 -3.43
C SER A 53 20.16 -25.66 -3.05
N HIS A 54 19.50 -25.44 -1.92
CA HIS A 54 18.33 -26.19 -1.47
C HIS A 54 17.08 -25.97 -2.34
N ILE A 55 17.06 -24.97 -3.22
CA ILE A 55 15.96 -24.76 -4.16
C ILE A 55 16.05 -25.82 -5.28
N PRO A 56 14.98 -26.61 -5.50
CA PRO A 56 14.96 -27.58 -6.60
C PRO A 56 15.18 -26.91 -7.95
N GLN A 57 15.99 -27.53 -8.81
CA GLN A 57 16.39 -26.98 -10.10
C GLN A 57 15.18 -26.63 -10.98
N ASN A 58 14.18 -27.51 -11.04
CA ASN A 58 12.93 -27.29 -11.77
C ASN A 58 12.15 -26.06 -11.27
N VAL A 59 12.17 -25.76 -9.96
CA VAL A 59 11.54 -24.59 -9.37
C VAL A 59 12.33 -23.33 -9.70
N TRP A 60 13.66 -23.41 -9.64
CA TRP A 60 14.55 -22.32 -10.00
C TRP A 60 14.38 -21.91 -11.47
N ASP A 61 14.38 -22.86 -12.39
CA ASP A 61 14.24 -22.59 -13.84
C ASP A 61 12.88 -21.95 -14.14
N LYS A 62 11.79 -22.49 -13.59
CA LYS A 62 10.45 -21.87 -13.70
C LYS A 62 10.44 -20.46 -13.15
N PHE A 63 11.10 -20.22 -12.02
CA PHE A 63 11.17 -18.91 -11.39
C PHE A 63 11.95 -17.90 -12.23
N VAL A 64 13.13 -18.27 -12.75
CA VAL A 64 13.94 -17.42 -13.63
C VAL A 64 13.17 -17.09 -14.90
N ASN A 65 12.60 -18.09 -15.57
CA ASN A 65 11.83 -17.89 -16.80
C ASN A 65 10.64 -16.95 -16.57
N PHE A 66 9.92 -17.11 -15.47
CA PHE A 66 8.83 -16.20 -15.11
C PHE A 66 9.33 -14.78 -14.85
N ARG A 67 10.44 -14.60 -14.12
CA ARG A 67 11.01 -13.29 -13.81
C ARG A 67 11.59 -12.56 -15.03
N LEU A 68 11.98 -13.29 -16.07
CA LEU A 68 12.47 -12.73 -17.33
C LEU A 68 11.35 -12.53 -18.37
N SER A 69 10.14 -13.05 -18.11
CA SER A 69 9.02 -12.91 -19.01
C SER A 69 8.58 -11.45 -19.21
N THR A 70 8.06 -11.14 -20.39
CA THR A 70 7.43 -9.85 -20.72
C THR A 70 6.23 -9.58 -19.83
N GLU A 71 5.48 -10.62 -19.46
CA GLU A 71 4.32 -10.51 -18.57
C GLU A 71 4.71 -10.04 -17.17
N PHE A 72 5.78 -10.59 -16.60
CA PHE A 72 6.28 -10.10 -15.31
C PHE A 72 6.74 -8.64 -15.39
N GLU A 73 7.41 -8.25 -16.47
CA GLU A 73 7.82 -6.86 -16.69
C GLU A 73 6.61 -5.92 -16.81
N ARG A 74 5.56 -6.34 -17.53
CA ARG A 74 4.30 -5.62 -17.66
C ARG A 74 3.64 -5.40 -16.29
N ILE A 75 3.47 -6.47 -15.50
CA ILE A 75 2.91 -6.41 -14.15
C ILE A 75 3.75 -5.49 -13.26
N ARG A 76 5.09 -5.63 -13.30
CA ARG A 76 6.01 -4.82 -12.51
C ARG A 76 5.87 -3.33 -12.83
N ARG A 77 5.89 -2.96 -14.12
CA ARG A 77 5.73 -1.57 -14.56
C ARG A 77 4.36 -1.01 -14.18
N GLN A 78 3.31 -1.80 -14.35
CA GLN A 78 1.96 -1.38 -13.95
C GLN A 78 1.89 -1.05 -12.44
N GLN A 79 2.49 -1.88 -11.59
CA GLN A 79 2.53 -1.63 -10.14
C GLN A 79 3.42 -0.44 -9.77
N GLN A 80 4.57 -0.26 -10.43
CA GLN A 80 5.41 0.93 -10.25
C GLN A 80 4.67 2.20 -10.65
N ASN A 81 3.94 2.19 -11.76
CA ASN A 81 3.16 3.33 -12.23
C ASN A 81 2.00 3.66 -11.27
N LYS A 82 1.35 2.64 -10.68
CA LYS A 82 0.34 2.85 -9.65
C LYS A 82 0.95 3.55 -8.43
N ARG A 83 2.06 3.01 -7.90
CA ARG A 83 2.77 3.61 -6.75
C ARG A 83 3.31 5.01 -7.02
N ALA A 84 3.78 5.30 -8.24
CA ALA A 84 4.25 6.63 -8.61
C ALA A 84 3.12 7.68 -8.68
N LYS A 85 1.88 7.24 -8.97
CA LYS A 85 0.69 8.11 -8.97
C LYS A 85 0.14 8.41 -7.57
N ASP A 86 0.57 7.66 -6.56
CA ASP A 86 0.20 7.82 -5.16
C ASP A 86 1.09 8.90 -4.51
N LYS A 87 0.82 10.17 -4.85
CA LYS A 87 1.64 11.31 -4.41
C LYS A 87 1.54 11.59 -2.91
N TRP A 88 0.34 11.49 -2.34
CA TRP A 88 0.07 11.87 -0.95
C TRP A 88 -0.16 10.62 -0.10
N ASN A 89 0.90 10.09 0.50
CA ASN A 89 0.79 8.94 1.41
C ASN A 89 0.07 9.33 2.71
N HIS A 90 -0.78 8.46 3.23
CA HIS A 90 -1.37 8.62 4.56
C HIS A 90 -0.35 8.27 5.66
N ARG A 91 -0.59 8.76 6.88
CA ARG A 91 0.28 8.56 8.06
C ARG A 91 -0.33 7.63 9.11
N LEU A 92 -1.37 6.87 8.74
CA LEU A 92 -2.19 6.05 9.64
C LEU A 92 -1.55 4.76 10.21
N SER A 93 -0.26 4.51 9.99
CA SER A 93 0.48 3.35 10.54
C SER A 93 -0.33 2.03 10.48
N LYS A 94 -0.30 1.23 11.55
CA LYS A 94 -1.09 -0.01 11.71
C LYS A 94 -2.59 0.21 11.92
N LYS A 95 -2.99 1.44 12.26
CA LYS A 95 -4.38 1.79 12.57
C LYS A 95 -5.24 1.82 11.30
N GLY A 96 -4.67 2.30 10.20
CA GLY A 96 -5.38 2.40 8.92
C GLY A 96 -6.58 3.34 8.99
N TYR A 97 -7.41 3.30 7.95
CA TYR A 97 -8.60 4.15 7.85
C TYR A 97 -9.76 3.70 8.73
N ALA A 98 -9.94 2.39 8.95
CA ALA A 98 -10.97 1.89 9.85
C ALA A 98 -10.82 2.49 11.26
N GLY A 99 -9.63 2.37 11.85
CA GLY A 99 -9.40 2.97 13.17
C GLY A 99 -9.44 4.50 13.15
N LEU A 100 -9.08 5.15 12.03
CA LEU A 100 -9.24 6.62 11.90
C LEU A 100 -10.71 7.02 11.95
N LEU A 101 -11.56 6.30 11.22
CA LEU A 101 -12.99 6.57 11.20
C LEU A 101 -13.60 6.33 12.58
N ASP A 102 -13.19 5.28 13.29
CA ASP A 102 -13.62 5.05 14.68
C ASP A 102 -13.30 6.23 15.61
N GLU A 103 -12.10 6.81 15.50
CA GLU A 103 -11.71 8.01 16.26
C GLU A 103 -12.59 9.21 15.89
N ILE A 104 -12.78 9.46 14.59
CA ILE A 104 -13.61 10.58 14.12
C ILE A 104 -15.06 10.40 14.59
N CYS A 105 -15.61 9.21 14.48
CA CYS A 105 -16.97 8.89 14.92
C CYS A 105 -17.11 9.07 16.44
N SER A 106 -16.08 8.67 17.21
CA SER A 106 -16.08 8.87 18.67
C SER A 106 -16.00 10.35 19.07
N GLU A 107 -15.26 11.16 18.32
CA GLU A 107 -15.13 12.62 18.57
C GLU A 107 -16.38 13.41 18.14
N THR A 108 -17.00 13.02 17.03
CA THR A 108 -18.11 13.78 16.41
C THR A 108 -19.50 13.22 16.74
N GLY A 109 -19.59 11.98 17.22
CA GLY A 109 -20.85 11.24 17.41
C GLY A 109 -21.50 10.78 16.10
N LEU A 110 -20.83 10.93 14.95
CA LEU A 110 -21.34 10.54 13.64
C LEU A 110 -21.19 9.04 13.39
N VAL A 111 -21.99 8.50 12.46
CA VAL A 111 -21.81 7.14 11.95
C VAL A 111 -20.71 7.14 10.88
N GLU A 112 -19.94 6.05 10.75
CA GLU A 112 -18.83 5.92 9.78
C GLU A 112 -19.23 6.33 8.35
N THR A 113 -20.45 6.02 7.92
CA THR A 113 -20.99 6.36 6.60
C THR A 113 -21.29 7.84 6.39
N GLU A 114 -21.38 8.61 7.47
CA GLU A 114 -21.67 10.05 7.46
C GLU A 114 -20.39 10.90 7.48
N VAL A 115 -19.25 10.29 7.81
CA VAL A 115 -17.95 10.98 7.79
C VAL A 115 -17.56 11.30 6.36
N ASP A 116 -17.50 12.58 6.02
CA ASP A 116 -17.08 13.00 4.68
C ASP A 116 -15.63 12.55 4.41
N ARG A 117 -15.43 12.05 3.19
CA ARG A 117 -14.14 11.51 2.75
C ARG A 117 -13.03 12.56 2.78
N SER A 118 -13.35 13.84 2.56
CA SER A 118 -12.41 14.96 2.66
C SER A 118 -11.86 15.09 4.09
N VAL A 119 -12.73 14.92 5.09
CA VAL A 119 -12.39 14.99 6.52
C VAL A 119 -11.45 13.85 6.89
N ALA A 120 -11.81 12.62 6.51
CA ALA A 120 -10.94 11.45 6.69
C ALA A 120 -9.60 11.61 5.97
N TRP A 121 -9.58 12.20 4.77
CA TRP A 121 -8.35 12.43 4.01
C TRP A 121 -7.44 13.47 4.66
N LYS A 122 -8.01 14.57 5.20
CA LYS A 122 -7.31 15.59 5.98
C LYS A 122 -6.68 14.96 7.23
N HIS A 123 -7.46 14.31 8.07
CA HIS A 123 -6.95 13.67 9.29
C HIS A 123 -5.86 12.63 9.01
N ALA A 124 -6.03 11.82 7.96
CA ALA A 124 -5.06 10.79 7.58
C ALA A 124 -3.66 11.32 7.24
N ARG A 125 -3.53 12.62 6.90
CA ARG A 125 -2.28 13.26 6.45
C ARG A 125 -1.78 14.34 7.41
N LYS A 126 -2.44 14.51 8.55
CA LYS A 126 -2.06 15.43 9.61
C LYS A 126 -0.80 14.93 10.32
N MET A 127 0.14 15.84 10.61
CA MET A 127 1.33 15.57 11.42
C MET A 127 1.01 15.66 12.91
N LYS A 128 1.93 15.17 13.75
CA LYS A 128 1.80 15.22 15.22
C LYS A 128 1.59 16.64 15.77
N LYS A 129 2.14 17.67 15.10
CA LYS A 129 1.98 19.09 15.47
C LYS A 129 0.70 19.73 14.90
N CYS A 130 -0.24 18.93 14.40
CA CYS A 130 -1.42 19.40 13.66
C CYS A 130 -1.12 20.08 12.32
N GLU A 131 0.10 19.98 11.80
CA GLU A 131 0.54 20.57 10.53
C GLU A 131 0.40 19.59 9.34
N TYR A 132 0.56 20.08 8.12
CA TYR A 132 0.55 19.29 6.88
C TYR A 132 1.88 19.45 6.14
N ASP A 133 2.24 18.48 5.29
CA ASP A 133 3.33 18.69 4.33
C ASP A 133 2.94 19.82 3.36
N LEU A 134 3.91 20.62 2.88
CA LEU A 134 3.65 21.78 2.00
C LEU A 134 2.79 21.42 0.77
N ASP A 135 3.02 20.24 0.19
CA ASP A 135 2.28 19.76 -0.97
C ASP A 135 0.85 19.33 -0.62
N VAL A 136 0.65 18.75 0.56
CA VAL A 136 -0.67 18.39 1.11
C VAL A 136 -1.45 19.63 1.50
N GLU A 137 -0.82 20.62 2.12
CA GLU A 137 -1.46 21.86 2.58
C GLU A 137 -2.14 22.60 1.41
N SER A 138 -1.50 22.63 0.23
CA SER A 138 -2.08 23.19 -0.98
C SER A 138 -3.39 22.50 -1.41
N VAL A 139 -3.51 21.20 -1.11
CA VAL A 139 -4.71 20.40 -1.40
C VAL A 139 -5.76 20.62 -0.32
N VAL A 140 -5.37 20.69 0.95
CA VAL A 140 -6.26 21.03 2.07
C VAL A 140 -6.95 22.38 1.83
N LYS A 141 -6.19 23.42 1.46
CA LYS A 141 -6.76 24.73 1.11
C LYS A 141 -7.77 24.65 -0.05
N LYS A 142 -7.53 23.80 -1.04
CA LYS A 142 -8.48 23.56 -2.14
C LYS A 142 -9.72 22.80 -1.69
N ILE A 143 -9.58 21.85 -0.77
CA ILE A 143 -10.69 21.13 -0.16
C ILE A 143 -11.58 22.11 0.59
N ASP A 144 -10.99 22.90 1.49
CA ASP A 144 -11.75 23.86 2.31
C ASP A 144 -12.47 24.89 1.42
N ALA A 145 -11.83 25.37 0.35
CA ALA A 145 -12.48 26.25 -0.63
C ALA A 145 -13.65 25.61 -1.39
N VAL A 146 -13.61 24.29 -1.62
CA VAL A 146 -14.72 23.54 -2.24
C VAL A 146 -15.82 23.25 -1.21
N GLU A 147 -15.47 22.94 0.03
CA GLU A 147 -16.41 22.78 1.15
C GLU A 147 -17.23 24.05 1.37
N GLU A 148 -16.58 25.22 1.38
CA GLU A 148 -17.27 26.51 1.53
C GLU A 148 -18.21 26.83 0.35
N LYS A 149 -17.81 26.46 -0.87
CA LYS A 149 -18.70 26.55 -2.04
C LYS A 149 -19.85 25.56 -1.96
N ALA A 150 -19.62 24.37 -1.41
CA ALA A 150 -20.62 23.33 -1.27
C ALA A 150 -21.73 23.70 -0.30
N LYS A 151 -21.35 24.26 0.86
CA LYS A 151 -22.30 24.86 1.84
C LYS A 151 -23.18 25.94 1.21
N ARG A 152 -22.68 26.66 0.20
CA ARG A 152 -23.40 27.75 -0.46
C ARG A 152 -24.33 27.29 -1.59
N LYS A 153 -24.02 26.22 -2.35
CA LYS A 153 -24.83 25.77 -3.52
C LYS A 153 -24.41 24.45 -4.21
N PHE A 154 -23.90 23.42 -3.54
CA PHE A 154 -23.50 22.16 -4.23
C PHE A 154 -24.23 20.92 -3.67
N LYS A 155 -24.96 20.20 -4.53
CA LYS A 155 -25.36 18.82 -4.26
C LYS A 155 -24.19 17.92 -4.65
N ALA A 156 -23.46 17.38 -3.67
CA ALA A 156 -22.43 16.39 -3.94
C ALA A 156 -23.07 15.12 -4.53
N ASP A 157 -22.55 14.64 -5.65
CA ASP A 157 -22.91 13.36 -6.26
C ASP A 157 -21.89 12.31 -5.81
N ALA A 158 -22.30 11.06 -5.60
CA ALA A 158 -21.47 9.99 -5.02
C ALA A 158 -20.18 9.71 -5.81
N ARG A 159 -20.11 10.15 -7.08
CA ARG A 159 -18.91 10.01 -7.94
C ARG A 159 -18.01 11.25 -7.96
N ASN A 160 -18.54 12.42 -7.61
CA ASN A 160 -17.86 13.72 -7.63
C ASN A 160 -17.97 14.38 -6.25
N ASP A 161 -17.37 13.74 -5.25
CA ASP A 161 -17.27 14.30 -3.90
C ASP A 161 -16.30 15.50 -3.87
N ILE A 162 -16.30 16.21 -2.75
CA ILE A 162 -15.48 17.41 -2.50
C ILE A 162 -14.00 17.10 -2.77
N LEU A 163 -13.56 15.93 -2.31
CA LEU A 163 -12.20 15.48 -2.45
C LEU A 163 -11.81 15.13 -3.88
N ALA A 164 -12.69 14.45 -4.63
CA ALA A 164 -12.50 14.17 -6.05
C ALA A 164 -12.39 15.44 -6.87
N SER A 165 -13.16 16.47 -6.52
CA SER A 165 -13.12 17.79 -7.15
C SER A 165 -11.80 18.51 -6.87
N SER A 166 -11.27 18.42 -5.65
CA SER A 166 -10.00 19.04 -5.25
C SER A 166 -8.78 18.32 -5.82
N ILE A 167 -8.81 16.98 -5.90
CA ILE A 167 -7.70 16.14 -6.35
C ILE A 167 -7.76 15.85 -7.87
N ARG A 168 -8.90 16.12 -8.52
CA ARG A 168 -9.20 15.76 -9.92
C ARG A 168 -9.03 14.27 -10.19
N LYS A 169 -9.45 13.42 -9.25
CA LYS A 169 -9.50 11.96 -9.39
C LYS A 169 -10.89 11.49 -8.95
N PRO A 170 -11.56 10.59 -9.71
CA PRO A 170 -12.89 10.12 -9.34
C PRO A 170 -12.85 9.31 -8.04
N ALA A 171 -13.96 9.28 -7.33
CA ALA A 171 -14.08 8.45 -6.15
C ALA A 171 -13.99 6.95 -6.49
N THR A 172 -13.01 6.25 -5.92
CA THR A 172 -12.92 4.78 -5.96
C THR A 172 -13.79 4.14 -4.88
N SER A 173 -14.46 3.03 -5.20
CA SER A 173 -15.40 2.30 -4.33
C SER A 173 -14.78 1.52 -3.16
N GLY A 174 -13.51 1.76 -2.83
CA GLY A 174 -12.86 1.19 -1.66
C GLY A 174 -12.71 2.23 -0.56
N HIS A 175 -12.60 1.78 0.70
CA HIS A 175 -12.09 2.65 1.77
C HIS A 175 -10.76 3.27 1.32
N MET A 176 -10.59 4.56 1.63
CA MET A 176 -9.39 5.34 1.32
C MET A 176 -8.09 4.65 1.76
#